data_AF-X1MHQ2-F1
#
_entry.id   AF-X1MHQ2-F1
#
_cell.length_a   1.000
_cell.length_b   1.000
_cell.length_c   1.000
_cell.angle_alpha   90.00
_cell.angle_beta   90.00
_cell.angle_gamma   90.00
#
_symmetry.space_group_name_H-M   'P 1'
#
loop_
_entity.id
_entity.type
_entity.pdbx_description
1 polymer ?
#
loop_
_entity_poly.entity_id
_entity_poly.type
_entity_poly.pdbx_seq_one_letter_code
_entity_poly.pdbx_strand_id
1 'polypeptide(L)'
;SIGKVVKGNFEEDDYLIDDSALAYQSSKGLVIITGCSHSGICNIVEHAKKICKDDRIIDIVGGFHLLKPKKEQLQGTLEYMKKLKPKEVHACHCTDLNSKIALSRVINLKEVGVGQTLEYK
;
A
#
# COMPACT_ATOMS: atom_id res chain seq x y z
N SER A 1 5.33 9.40 -12.01
CA SER A 1 6.00 9.06 -13.26
C SER A 1 7.14 8.11 -12.94
N ILE A 2 7.07 6.86 -13.42
CA ILE A 2 8.12 5.84 -13.25
C ILE A 2 9.17 5.98 -14.36
N GLY A 3 8.80 6.62 -15.47
CA GLY A 3 9.62 6.88 -16.64
C GLY A 3 8.87 7.74 -17.64
N LYS A 4 9.29 7.76 -18.90
CA LYS A 4 8.58 8.46 -19.97
C LYS A 4 8.11 7.46 -21.03
N VAL A 5 6.88 7.63 -21.50
CA VAL A 5 6.37 6.91 -22.68
C VAL A 5 6.54 7.82 -23.89
N VAL A 6 7.14 7.28 -24.96
CA VAL A 6 7.23 7.96 -26.25
C VAL A 6 6.11 7.45 -27.15
N LYS A 7 5.14 8.32 -27.45
CA LYS A 7 4.08 8.06 -28.45
C LYS A 7 4.36 8.89 -29.70
N GLY A 8 5.11 8.31 -30.64
CA GLY A 8 5.55 9.01 -31.84
C GLY A 8 6.56 10.11 -31.49
N ASN A 9 6.20 11.38 -31.70
CA ASN A 9 7.04 12.54 -31.34
C ASN A 9 6.70 13.16 -29.97
N PHE A 10 5.76 12.56 -29.22
CA PHE A 10 5.34 13.07 -27.92
C PHE A 10 5.92 12.24 -26.78
N GLU A 11 6.56 12.91 -25.82
CA GLU A 11 6.93 12.33 -24.53
C GLU A 11 5.84 12.65 -23.51
N GLU A 12 5.27 11.63 -22.90
CA GLU A 12 4.38 11.76 -21.75
C GLU A 12 4.95 11.01 -20.54
N ASP A 13 4.60 11.48 -19.35
CA ASP A 13 4.98 10.80 -18.11
C ASP A 13 4.29 9.44 -18.01
N ASP A 14 5.07 8.38 -17.73
CA ASP A 14 4.55 7.04 -17.47
C ASP A 14 4.00 6.97 -16.05
N TYR A 15 2.71 7.25 -15.95
CA TYR A 15 1.92 6.89 -14.79
C TYR A 15 1.41 5.47 -15.06
N LEU A 16 2.15 4.45 -14.65
CA LEU A 16 1.67 3.08 -14.63
C LEU A 16 0.42 3.04 -13.75
N ILE A 17 -0.76 3.20 -14.35
CA ILE A 17 -2.06 3.24 -13.67
C ILE A 17 -2.43 1.85 -13.14
N ASP A 18 -1.87 0.80 -13.74
CA ASP A 18 -2.08 -0.60 -13.36
C ASP A 18 -1.23 -1.00 -12.15
N ASP A 19 -1.62 -0.55 -10.96
CA ASP A 19 -1.32 -1.34 -9.77
C ASP A 19 -2.29 -2.49 -9.69
N SER A 20 -1.81 -3.67 -10.07
CA SER A 20 -2.48 -4.91 -9.68
C SER A 20 -2.20 -5.18 -8.20
N ALA A 21 -3.26 -5.39 -7.43
CA ALA A 21 -3.18 -5.85 -6.04
C ALA A 21 -4.01 -7.13 -5.89
N LEU A 22 -3.57 -8.00 -4.98
CA LEU A 22 -4.29 -9.20 -4.60
C LEU A 22 -5.01 -8.95 -3.28
N ALA A 23 -6.32 -9.20 -3.25
CA ALA A 23 -7.10 -9.22 -2.01
C ALA A 23 -7.45 -10.67 -1.67
N TYR A 24 -6.99 -11.15 -0.52
CA TYR A 24 -7.40 -12.42 0.05
C TYR A 24 -8.48 -12.17 1.11
N GLN A 25 -9.70 -12.66 0.85
CA GLN A 25 -10.82 -12.54 1.77
C GLN A 25 -10.93 -13.80 2.64
N SER A 26 -10.69 -13.64 3.94
CA SER A 26 -10.89 -14.67 4.94
C SER A 26 -12.16 -14.43 5.75
N SER A 27 -12.54 -15.39 6.60
CA SER A 27 -13.63 -15.19 7.58
C SER A 27 -13.38 -14.03 8.55
N LYS A 28 -12.11 -13.68 8.80
CA LYS A 28 -11.70 -12.64 9.75
C LYS A 28 -11.63 -11.25 9.13
N GLY A 29 -11.47 -11.17 7.81
CA GLY A 29 -11.32 -9.92 7.05
C GLY A 29 -10.35 -10.07 5.88
N LEU A 30 -9.96 -8.95 5.31
CA LEU A 30 -9.12 -8.85 4.11
C LEU A 30 -7.63 -8.79 4.43
N VAL A 31 -6.84 -9.50 3.64
CA VAL A 31 -5.41 -9.31 3.50
C VAL A 31 -5.16 -8.75 2.12
N ILE A 32 -4.47 -7.61 2.06
CA ILE A 32 -4.18 -6.91 0.80
C ILE A 32 -2.69 -7.03 0.51
N ILE A 33 -2.34 -7.54 -0.67
CA ILE A 33 -0.97 -7.72 -1.12
C ILE A 33 -0.75 -6.86 -2.36
N THR A 34 0.27 -6.01 -2.33
CA THR A 34 0.56 -5.03 -3.37
C THR A 34 2.05 -4.96 -3.70
N GLY A 35 2.37 -4.58 -4.94
CA GLY A 35 3.74 -4.31 -5.39
C GLY A 35 4.28 -3.01 -4.79
N CYS A 36 4.07 -1.87 -5.47
CA CYS A 36 4.50 -0.55 -4.99
C CYS A 36 3.37 0.45 -4.69
N SER A 37 2.12 0.23 -5.12
CA SER A 37 1.00 1.14 -4.84
C SER A 37 1.20 2.58 -5.36
N HIS A 38 1.65 2.73 -6.60
CA HIS A 38 1.67 3.99 -7.36
C HIS A 38 0.31 4.73 -7.41
N SER A 39 -0.80 4.02 -7.53
CA SER A 39 -2.17 4.55 -7.45
C SER A 39 -2.55 4.99 -6.03
N GLY A 40 -1.67 4.76 -5.06
CA GLY A 40 -1.84 5.06 -3.64
C GLY A 40 -2.44 3.88 -2.87
N ILE A 41 -1.78 3.48 -1.78
CA ILE A 41 -2.23 2.35 -0.95
C ILE A 41 -3.66 2.54 -0.44
N CYS A 42 -4.05 3.76 -0.07
CA CYS A 42 -5.39 4.06 0.43
C CYS A 42 -6.47 3.75 -0.62
N ASN A 43 -6.19 4.03 -1.90
CA ASN A 43 -7.12 3.75 -2.99
C ASN A 43 -7.27 2.25 -3.24
N ILE A 44 -6.15 1.51 -3.17
CA ILE A 44 -6.16 0.04 -3.29
C ILE A 44 -7.01 -0.57 -2.17
N VAL A 45 -6.86 -0.09 -0.92
CA VAL A 45 -7.66 -0.57 0.21
C VAL A 45 -9.14 -0.31 0.01
N GLU A 46 -9.54 0.91 -0.36
CA GLU A 46 -10.95 1.22 -0.61
C GLU A 46 -11.54 0.42 -1.78
N HIS A 47 -10.75 0.18 -2.82
CA HIS A 47 -11.15 -0.67 -3.94
C HIS A 47 -11.37 -2.13 -3.51
N ALA A 48 -10.44 -2.69 -2.72
CA ALA A 48 -10.56 -4.04 -2.19
C ALA A 48 -11.79 -4.21 -1.29
N LYS A 49 -12.04 -3.24 -0.39
CA LYS A 49 -13.23 -3.21 0.47
C LYS A 49 -14.51 -3.24 -0.35
N LYS A 50 -14.58 -2.41 -1.41
CA LYS A 50 -15.74 -2.34 -2.31
C LYS A 50 -16.00 -3.66 -3.05
N ILE A 51 -14.94 -4.30 -3.60
CA ILE A 51 -15.08 -5.56 -4.34
C ILE A 51 -15.46 -6.70 -3.41
N CYS A 52 -14.78 -6.84 -2.28
CA CYS A 52 -14.99 -7.94 -1.35
C CYS A 52 -16.21 -7.74 -0.43
N LYS A 53 -16.77 -6.53 -0.39
CA LYS A 53 -17.85 -6.13 0.51
C LYS A 53 -17.51 -6.41 1.99
N ASP A 54 -16.27 -6.13 2.38
CA ASP A 54 -15.77 -6.29 3.74
C ASP A 54 -14.84 -5.14 4.09
N ASP A 55 -15.13 -4.43 5.17
CA ASP A 55 -14.36 -3.27 5.62
C ASP A 55 -13.24 -3.66 6.60
N ARG A 56 -13.20 -4.91 7.06
CA ARG A 56 -12.22 -5.37 8.05
C ARG A 56 -10.90 -5.68 7.37
N ILE A 57 -9.87 -4.88 7.66
CA ILE A 57 -8.52 -5.13 7.15
C ILE A 57 -7.68 -5.82 8.23
N ILE A 58 -7.24 -7.03 7.92
CA ILE A 58 -6.32 -7.80 8.77
C ILE A 58 -4.90 -7.35 8.53
N ASP A 59 -4.46 -7.37 7.27
CA ASP A 59 -3.06 -7.09 6.93
C ASP A 59 -2.95 -6.39 5.59
N ILE A 60 -1.90 -5.59 5.45
CA ILE A 60 -1.49 -4.94 4.21
C ILE A 60 0.00 -5.23 4.00
N VAL A 61 0.32 -5.97 2.96
CA VAL A 61 1.68 -6.43 2.64
C VAL A 61 2.11 -5.81 1.33
N GLY A 62 3.22 -5.05 1.32
CA GLY A 62 3.74 -4.49 0.08
C GLY A 62 4.33 -3.09 0.19
N GLY A 63 4.71 -2.52 -0.96
CA GLY A 63 5.18 -1.15 -1.06
C GLY A 63 4.05 -0.14 -1.10
N PHE A 64 4.24 1.00 -0.41
CA PHE A 64 3.25 2.09 -0.32
C PHE A 64 3.63 3.31 -1.19
N HIS A 65 4.72 3.19 -1.96
CA HIS A 65 5.35 4.26 -2.74
C HIS A 65 5.66 5.53 -1.93
N LEU A 66 6.08 5.36 -0.67
CA LEU A 66 6.49 6.44 0.21
C LEU A 66 8.02 6.52 0.26
N LEU A 67 8.62 6.88 -0.88
CA LEU A 67 10.04 7.20 -1.01
C LEU A 67 10.20 8.72 -1.09
N LYS A 68 10.68 9.35 -0.01
CA LYS A 68 10.74 10.81 0.14
C LYS A 68 9.42 11.48 -0.28
N PRO A 69 8.27 11.05 0.28
CA PRO A 69 6.98 11.56 -0.14
C PRO A 69 6.84 13.05 0.19
N LYS A 70 5.94 13.73 -0.53
CA LYS A 70 5.49 15.07 -0.12
C LYS A 70 4.84 14.98 1.26
N LYS A 71 4.97 16.04 2.07
CA LYS A 71 4.48 16.07 3.45
C LYS A 71 2.98 15.76 3.52
N GLU A 72 2.21 16.32 2.61
CA GLU A 72 0.75 16.16 2.54
C GLU A 72 0.35 14.72 2.23
N GLN A 73 1.10 14.04 1.34
CA GLN A 73 0.87 12.65 0.98
C GLN A 73 1.12 11.71 2.17
N LEU A 74 2.26 11.90 2.86
CA LEU A 74 2.55 11.11 4.05
C LEU A 74 1.50 11.35 5.13
N GLN A 75 1.17 12.61 5.42
CA GLN A 75 0.15 12.94 6.43
C GLN A 75 -1.21 12.34 6.10
N GLY A 76 -1.66 12.45 4.83
CA GLY A 76 -2.91 11.84 4.39
C GLY A 76 -2.93 10.32 4.57
N THR A 77 -1.81 9.66 4.26
CA THR A 77 -1.66 8.22 4.47
C THR A 77 -1.70 7.84 5.95
N LEU A 78 -1.04 8.61 6.82
CA LEU A 78 -1.05 8.37 8.26
C LEU A 78 -2.46 8.52 8.86
N GLU A 79 -3.18 9.58 8.50
CA GLU A 79 -4.55 9.80 8.97
C GLU A 79 -5.52 8.72 8.47
N TYR A 80 -5.35 8.30 7.22
CA TYR A 80 -6.12 7.20 6.67
C TYR A 80 -5.86 5.89 7.43
N MET A 81 -4.58 5.51 7.60
CA MET A 81 -4.19 4.27 8.29
C MET A 81 -4.64 4.27 9.76
N LYS A 82 -4.58 5.43 10.43
CA LYS A 82 -5.07 5.61 11.81
C LYS A 82 -6.58 5.40 11.94
N LYS A 83 -7.36 5.77 10.92
CA LYS A 83 -8.81 5.54 10.88
C LYS A 83 -9.14 4.10 10.50
N LEU A 84 -8.42 3.56 9.52
CA LEU A 84 -8.59 2.19 9.02
C LEU A 84 -8.32 1.14 10.11
N LYS A 85 -7.29 1.38 10.95
CA LYS A 85 -6.86 0.48 12.05
C LYS A 85 -6.70 -0.98 11.60
N PRO A 86 -5.88 -1.26 10.57
CA PRO A 86 -5.57 -2.64 10.21
C PRO A 86 -4.92 -3.35 11.41
N LYS A 87 -5.14 -4.66 11.54
CA LYS A 87 -4.56 -5.44 12.65
C LYS A 87 -3.04 -5.42 12.60
N GLU A 88 -2.46 -5.55 11.41
CA GLU A 88 -1.03 -5.38 11.16
C GLU A 88 -0.76 -4.83 9.77
N VAL A 89 0.47 -4.36 9.54
CA VAL A 89 0.92 -3.88 8.24
C VAL A 89 2.38 -4.27 8.05
N HIS A 90 2.68 -4.79 6.87
CA HIS A 90 4.00 -5.21 6.41
C HIS A 90 4.45 -4.30 5.25
N ALA A 91 4.72 -3.02 5.55
CA ALA A 91 5.16 -2.05 4.54
C ALA A 91 6.62 -2.29 4.14
N CYS A 92 6.87 -2.56 2.86
CA CYS A 92 8.18 -2.96 2.33
C CYS A 92 8.53 -2.28 1.00
N HIS A 93 9.58 -2.76 0.33
CA HIS A 93 10.01 -2.35 -1.01
C HIS A 93 10.09 -0.81 -1.22
N CYS A 94 9.15 -0.21 -1.95
CA CYS A 94 9.05 1.23 -2.23
C CYS A 94 8.59 2.07 -1.00
N THR A 95 9.05 1.76 0.21
CA THR A 95 8.70 2.48 1.44
C THR A 95 9.97 2.73 2.24
N ASP A 96 10.40 3.98 2.34
CA ASP A 96 11.66 4.32 3.01
C ASP A 96 11.58 4.21 4.54
N LEU A 97 12.75 4.20 5.19
CA LEU A 97 12.86 4.08 6.64
C LEU A 97 12.10 5.19 7.38
N ASN A 98 12.19 6.43 6.90
CA ASN A 98 11.53 7.58 7.55
C ASN A 98 10.00 7.43 7.50
N SER A 99 9.46 6.97 6.38
CA SER A 99 8.04 6.70 6.20
C SER A 99 7.59 5.52 7.04
N LYS A 100 8.40 4.46 7.17
CA LYS A 100 8.15 3.35 8.10
C LYS A 100 8.11 3.82 9.56
N ILE A 101 9.05 4.65 9.99
CA ILE A 101 9.07 5.24 11.35
C ILE A 101 7.83 6.11 11.58
N ALA A 102 7.36 6.84 10.57
CA ALA A 102 6.14 7.63 10.69
C ALA A 102 4.90 6.72 10.82
N LEU A 103 4.80 5.69 9.97
CA LEU A 103 3.72 4.70 9.99
C LEU A 103 3.65 3.97 11.34
N SER A 104 4.79 3.56 11.90
CA SER A 104 4.83 2.81 13.17
C SER A 104 4.28 3.60 14.37
N ARG A 105 4.09 4.92 14.24
CA ARG A 105 3.45 5.76 15.28
C ARG A 105 1.93 5.65 15.30
N VAL A 106 1.31 5.20 14.22
CA VAL A 106 -0.15 5.20 14.05
C VAL A 106 -0.75 3.81 13.80
N ILE A 107 0.07 2.84 13.44
CA ILE A 107 -0.34 1.45 13.16
C ILE A 107 0.65 0.44 13.73
N ASN A 108 0.19 -0.81 13.89
CA ASN A 108 1.02 -1.95 14.26
C ASN A 108 1.87 -2.42 13.05
N LEU A 109 2.91 -1.64 12.74
CA LEU A 109 3.85 -1.95 11.67
C LEU A 109 4.76 -3.11 12.07
N LYS A 110 4.87 -4.12 11.21
CA LYS A 110 5.74 -5.28 11.36
C LYS A 110 6.96 -5.19 10.46
N GLU A 111 8.05 -5.82 10.90
CA GLU A 111 9.24 -5.97 10.07
C GLU A 111 8.98 -6.94 8.90
N VAL A 112 9.67 -6.70 7.80
CA VAL A 112 9.58 -7.51 6.59
C VAL A 112 10.97 -7.88 6.11
N GLY A 113 11.18 -9.15 5.79
CA GLY A 113 12.45 -9.69 5.33
C GLY A 113 12.31 -10.61 4.12
N VAL A 114 13.38 -10.75 3.34
CA VAL A 114 13.43 -11.73 2.25
C VAL A 114 13.34 -13.13 2.84
N GLY A 115 12.52 -14.00 2.24
CA GLY A 115 12.30 -15.37 2.72
C GLY A 115 11.26 -15.49 3.85
N GLN A 116 10.63 -14.38 4.27
CA GLN A 116 9.57 -14.41 5.26
C GLN A 116 8.33 -15.14 4.72
N THR A 117 7.68 -15.93 5.58
CA THR A 117 6.39 -16.58 5.31
C THR A 117 5.33 -15.99 6.24
N LEU A 118 4.18 -15.62 5.67
CA LEU A 118 3.01 -15.11 6.39
C LEU A 118 1.85 -16.08 6.16
N GLU A 119 1.17 -16.49 7.23
CA GLU A 119 0.08 -17.46 7.18
C GLU A 119 -1.24 -16.82 7.63
N TYR A 120 -2.28 -17.00 6.82
CA TYR A 120 -3.62 -16.49 7.08
C TYR A 120 -4.63 -17.64 7.11
N LYS A 121 -5.68 -17.49 7.92
CA LYS A 121 -6.75 -18.48 8.13
C LYS A 121 -8.12 -17.83 8.00
#